data_AF-X7YK50-F1
#
_entry.id   AF-X7YK50-F1
#
_cell.length_a   1.000
_cell.length_b   1.000
_cell.length_c   1.000
_cell.angle_alpha   90.00
_cell.angle_beta   90.00
_cell.angle_gamma   90.00
#
_symmetry.space_group_name_H-M   'P 1'
#
loop_
_entity.id
_entity.type
_entity.pdbx_description
1 polymer ?
#
loop_
_entity_poly.entity_id
_entity_poly.type
_entity_poly.pdbx_seq_one_letter_code
_entity_poly.pdbx_strand_id
1 'polypeptide(L)'
;MVLRATWAVAQVLKDRGRGGSTVIVGRDARHGSAMFAVATAEVFAAEGFSVLLFAGPIPTPVLAFAVRRAGAAAGIQITASHNPPSDNGYKVYLDDGIQIVSPVDRAIETAMATAPFADQIARAPSNPPTPVWSTATSSAPPACGARRGRCGWR
;
A
#
# COMPACT_ATOMS: atom_id res chain seq x y z
N MET A 1 5.89 -16.20 8.28
CA MET A 1 4.68 -15.45 8.70
C MET A 1 4.25 -14.41 7.66
N VAL A 2 5.12 -13.47 7.27
CA VAL A 2 4.80 -12.34 6.36
C VAL A 2 4.07 -12.78 5.08
N LEU A 3 4.61 -13.77 4.33
CA LEU A 3 3.99 -14.22 3.08
C LEU A 3 2.54 -14.69 3.27
N ARG A 4 2.28 -15.49 4.31
CA ARG A 4 0.94 -16.01 4.65
C ARG A 4 -0.02 -14.90 5.08
N ALA A 5 0.46 -13.96 5.88
CA ALA A 5 -0.33 -12.81 6.29
C ALA A 5 -0.68 -11.93 5.09
N THR A 6 0.28 -11.66 4.20
CA THR A 6 0.05 -10.89 2.98
C THR A 6 -0.94 -11.58 2.04
N TRP A 7 -0.80 -12.90 1.84
CA TRP A 7 -1.77 -13.68 1.06
C TRP A 7 -3.18 -13.59 1.65
N ALA A 8 -3.32 -13.74 2.96
CA ALA A 8 -4.62 -13.67 3.63
C ALA A 8 -5.26 -12.28 3.49
N VAL A 9 -4.48 -11.20 3.67
CA VAL A 9 -4.97 -9.83 3.42
C VAL A 9 -5.42 -9.67 1.96
N ALA A 10 -4.66 -10.21 1.00
CA ALA A 10 -5.03 -10.16 -0.41
C ALA A 10 -6.38 -10.86 -0.69
N GLN A 11 -6.62 -12.04 -0.12
CA GLN A 11 -7.91 -12.73 -0.26
C GLN A 11 -9.05 -11.92 0.36
N VAL A 12 -8.88 -11.41 1.59
CA VAL A 12 -9.91 -10.59 2.26
C VAL A 12 -10.23 -9.32 1.48
N LEU A 13 -9.24 -8.70 0.84
CA LEU A 13 -9.47 -7.55 -0.05
C LEU A 13 -10.23 -7.95 -1.33
N LYS A 14 -9.90 -9.09 -1.94
CA LYS A 14 -10.63 -9.62 -3.11
C LYS A 14 -12.09 -9.92 -2.78
N ASP A 15 -12.36 -10.57 -1.65
CA ASP A 15 -13.72 -10.88 -1.18
C ASP A 15 -14.55 -9.61 -0.92
N ARG A 16 -13.89 -8.49 -0.62
CA ARG A 16 -14.51 -7.17 -0.47
C ARG A 16 -14.63 -6.40 -1.78
N GLY A 17 -14.40 -7.05 -2.92
CA GLY A 17 -14.47 -6.42 -4.24
C GLY A 17 -13.34 -5.41 -4.51
N ARG A 18 -12.22 -5.50 -3.79
CA ARG A 18 -11.05 -4.61 -3.96
C ARG A 18 -9.91 -5.27 -4.74
N GLY A 19 -10.14 -6.40 -5.41
CA GLY A 19 -9.15 -7.04 -6.28
C GLY A 19 -8.63 -6.08 -7.35
N GLY A 20 -7.32 -6.11 -7.62
CA GLY A 20 -6.68 -5.20 -8.58
C GLY A 20 -6.44 -3.77 -8.07
N SER A 21 -6.91 -3.41 -6.87
CA SER A 21 -6.72 -2.08 -6.32
C SER A 21 -5.27 -1.79 -5.96
N THR A 22 -4.97 -0.52 -5.66
CA THR A 22 -3.66 -0.14 -5.14
C THR A 22 -3.49 -0.56 -3.68
N VAL A 23 -2.31 -1.09 -3.33
CA VAL A 23 -1.86 -1.32 -1.96
C VAL A 23 -0.53 -0.61 -1.74
N ILE A 24 -0.36 0.00 -0.57
CA ILE A 24 0.88 0.69 -0.21
C ILE A 24 1.65 -0.11 0.83
N VAL A 25 2.96 -0.25 0.64
CA VAL A 25 3.82 -0.97 1.58
C VAL A 25 4.91 -0.04 2.09
N GLY A 26 5.04 0.03 3.41
CA GLY A 26 6.06 0.78 4.13
C GLY A 26 6.71 -0.07 5.21
N ARG A 27 7.79 0.46 5.77
CA ARG A 27 8.58 -0.22 6.80
C ARG A 27 9.31 0.78 7.69
N ASP A 28 9.76 0.33 8.86
CA ASP A 28 10.69 1.07 9.69
C ASP A 28 12.16 0.68 9.42
N ALA A 29 13.08 1.09 10.28
CA ALA A 29 14.52 0.87 10.11
C ALA A 29 15.06 -0.41 10.77
N ARG A 30 14.19 -1.29 11.31
CA ARG A 30 14.63 -2.50 11.99
C ARG A 30 15.28 -3.50 11.03
N HIS A 31 16.09 -4.40 11.60
CA HIS A 31 16.73 -5.47 10.85
C HIS A 31 15.65 -6.35 10.20
N GLY A 32 15.86 -6.74 8.94
CA GLY A 32 14.92 -7.58 8.18
C GLY A 32 13.69 -6.86 7.63
N SER A 33 13.33 -5.66 8.09
CA SER A 33 12.10 -4.98 7.65
C SER A 33 12.10 -4.65 6.16
N ALA A 34 13.26 -4.32 5.58
CA ALA A 34 13.40 -4.10 4.14
C ALA A 34 13.07 -5.37 3.34
N MET A 35 13.60 -6.53 3.76
CA MET A 35 13.33 -7.82 3.11
C MET A 35 11.85 -8.21 3.24
N PHE A 36 11.24 -7.97 4.41
CA PHE A 36 9.83 -8.24 4.62
C PHE A 36 8.93 -7.32 3.79
N ALA A 37 9.27 -6.04 3.64
CA ALA A 37 8.51 -5.11 2.81
C ALA A 37 8.53 -5.51 1.33
N VAL A 38 9.70 -5.91 0.81
CA VAL A 38 9.83 -6.44 -0.55
C VAL A 38 9.01 -7.72 -0.71
N ALA A 39 9.12 -8.66 0.22
CA ALA A 39 8.35 -9.90 0.19
C ALA A 39 6.84 -9.64 0.21
N THR A 40 6.35 -8.70 1.03
CA THR A 40 4.96 -8.26 1.02
C THR A 40 4.55 -7.68 -0.33
N ALA A 41 5.37 -6.81 -0.91
CA ALA A 41 5.06 -6.20 -2.20
C ALA A 41 4.94 -7.25 -3.31
N GLU A 42 5.84 -8.23 -3.33
CA GLU A 42 5.83 -9.27 -4.36
C GLU A 42 4.66 -10.25 -4.25
N VAL A 43 4.19 -10.56 -3.04
CA VAL A 43 2.98 -11.38 -2.86
C VAL A 43 1.74 -10.62 -3.34
N PHE A 44 1.59 -9.34 -2.98
CA PHE A 44 0.47 -8.55 -3.51
C PHE A 44 0.50 -8.42 -5.03
N ALA A 45 1.69 -8.25 -5.62
CA ALA A 45 1.85 -8.21 -7.06
C ALA A 45 1.44 -9.55 -7.72
N ALA A 46 1.86 -10.69 -7.13
CA ALA A 46 1.44 -12.01 -7.60
C ALA A 46 -0.07 -12.25 -7.47
N GLU A 47 -0.69 -11.66 -6.44
CA GLU A 47 -2.14 -11.69 -6.23
C GLU A 47 -2.91 -10.70 -7.14
N GLY A 48 -2.22 -9.93 -7.97
CA GLY A 48 -2.79 -9.05 -8.98
C GLY A 48 -3.08 -7.62 -8.53
N PHE A 49 -2.52 -7.17 -7.40
CA PHE A 49 -2.68 -5.79 -6.92
C PHE A 49 -1.63 -4.85 -7.54
N SER A 50 -1.99 -3.57 -7.69
CA SER A 50 -1.01 -2.51 -7.98
C SER A 50 -0.29 -2.13 -6.69
N VAL A 51 1.04 -2.32 -6.61
CA VAL A 51 1.77 -2.11 -5.36
C VAL A 51 2.64 -0.86 -5.42
N LEU A 52 2.51 0.01 -4.41
CA LEU A 52 3.41 1.14 -4.18
C LEU A 52 4.27 0.89 -2.95
N LEU A 53 5.57 0.66 -3.15
CA LEU A 53 6.53 0.41 -2.08
C LEU A 53 7.33 1.67 -1.75
N PHE A 54 7.40 2.07 -0.48
CA PHE A 54 8.31 3.14 -0.07
C PHE A 54 9.77 2.70 -0.17
N ALA A 55 10.62 3.54 -0.78
CA ALA A 55 12.05 3.26 -0.95
C ALA A 55 12.81 3.22 0.40
N GLY A 56 12.40 4.08 1.33
CA GLY A 56 13.05 4.29 2.63
C GLY A 56 12.20 3.86 3.83
N PRO A 57 12.76 3.91 5.05
CA PRO A 57 11.96 3.78 6.25
C PRO A 57 11.04 4.98 6.38
N ILE A 58 9.80 4.76 6.81
CA ILE A 58 8.83 5.81 7.04
C ILE A 58 8.13 5.64 8.39
N PRO A 59 7.75 6.73 9.07
CA PRO A 59 6.85 6.65 10.22
C PRO A 59 5.48 6.09 9.81
N THR A 60 4.87 5.31 10.70
CA THR A 60 3.51 4.78 10.56
C THR A 60 2.45 5.83 10.12
N PRO A 61 2.41 7.06 10.68
CA PRO A 61 1.42 8.06 10.23
C PRO A 61 1.60 8.49 8.77
N VAL A 62 2.82 8.39 8.20
CA VAL A 62 3.06 8.69 6.78
C VAL A 62 2.39 7.63 5.90
N LEU A 63 2.47 6.36 6.29
CA LEU A 63 1.77 5.28 5.57
C LEU A 63 0.25 5.51 5.61
N ALA A 64 -0.31 5.71 6.81
CA ALA A 64 -1.75 5.93 6.99
C ALA A 64 -2.27 7.13 6.18
N PHE A 65 -1.49 8.21 6.13
CA PHE A 65 -1.78 9.36 5.27
C PHE A 65 -1.73 9.00 3.79
N ALA A 66 -0.68 8.30 3.34
CA ALA A 66 -0.50 7.93 1.94
C ALA A 66 -1.64 7.02 1.43
N VAL A 67 -2.11 6.08 2.25
CA VAL A 67 -3.23 5.18 1.90
C VAL A 67 -4.47 5.98 1.54
N ARG A 68 -4.90 6.88 2.45
CA ARG A 68 -6.04 7.77 2.20
C ARG A 68 -5.81 8.66 0.99
N ARG A 69 -4.62 9.26 0.88
CA ARG A 69 -4.32 10.25 -0.17
C ARG A 69 -4.32 9.64 -1.56
N ALA A 70 -3.86 8.40 -1.70
CA ALA A 70 -3.79 7.68 -2.96
C ALA A 70 -5.08 6.89 -3.28
N GLY A 71 -6.05 6.84 -2.37
CA GLY A 71 -7.24 5.99 -2.51
C GLY A 71 -6.88 4.49 -2.57
N ALA A 72 -5.82 4.09 -1.88
CA ALA A 72 -5.39 2.70 -1.84
C ALA A 72 -6.36 1.87 -0.98
N ALA A 73 -6.55 0.60 -1.34
CA ALA A 73 -7.43 -0.30 -0.59
C ALA A 73 -6.84 -0.70 0.77
N ALA A 74 -5.51 -0.71 0.89
CA ALA A 74 -4.82 -1.01 2.13
C ALA A 74 -3.41 -0.42 2.17
N GLY A 75 -2.89 -0.27 3.39
CA GLY A 75 -1.49 -0.03 3.70
C GLY A 75 -0.92 -1.11 4.60
N ILE A 76 0.27 -1.60 4.29
CA ILE A 76 1.03 -2.49 5.18
C ILE A 76 2.23 -1.75 5.75
N GLN A 77 2.32 -1.68 7.08
CA GLN A 77 3.52 -1.19 7.76
C GLN A 77 4.27 -2.36 8.40
N ILE A 78 5.48 -2.62 7.92
CA ILE A 78 6.41 -3.52 8.62
C ILE A 78 7.05 -2.76 9.78
N THR A 79 6.56 -3.01 10.99
CA THR A 79 7.06 -2.37 12.21
C THR A 79 6.64 -3.13 13.47
N ALA A 80 7.54 -3.20 14.44
CA ALA A 80 7.22 -3.69 15.79
C ALA A 80 6.95 -2.55 16.79
N SER A 81 6.83 -1.30 16.32
CA SER A 81 6.51 -0.11 17.13
C SER A 81 7.46 0.09 18.32
N HIS A 82 7.08 -0.32 19.53
CA HIS A 82 7.86 -0.18 20.77
C HIS A 82 8.49 -1.51 21.24
N ASN A 83 8.27 -2.60 20.52
CA ASN A 83 8.88 -3.89 20.81
C ASN A 83 10.39 -3.86 20.60
N PRO A 84 11.12 -4.82 21.18
CA PRO A 84 12.57 -4.94 21.02
C PRO A 84 13.04 -4.85 19.56
N PRO A 85 14.27 -4.37 19.29
CA PRO A 85 14.78 -4.21 17.92
C PRO A 85 14.90 -5.51 17.11
N SER A 86 15.00 -6.66 17.78
CA SER A 86 15.03 -7.99 17.17
C SER A 86 13.68 -8.40 16.56
N ASP A 87 12.59 -7.78 17.01
CA ASP A 87 11.25 -8.14 16.60
C ASP A 87 10.84 -7.35 15.36
N ASN A 88 10.03 -7.99 14.51
CA ASN A 88 9.29 -7.32 13.45
C ASN A 88 7.80 -7.49 13.66
N GLY A 89 7.00 -6.59 13.11
CA GLY A 89 5.55 -6.66 13.14
C GLY A 89 4.95 -6.32 11.79
N TYR A 90 3.67 -6.63 11.63
CA TYR A 90 2.93 -6.46 10.38
C TYR A 90 1.60 -5.78 10.71
N LYS A 91 1.50 -4.48 10.42
CA LYS A 91 0.28 -3.70 10.68
C LYS A 91 -0.46 -3.45 9.37
N VAL A 92 -1.77 -3.63 9.41
CA VAL A 92 -2.66 -3.42 8.26
C VAL A 92 -3.52 -2.19 8.51
N TYR A 93 -3.59 -1.32 7.52
CA TYR A 93 -4.45 -0.13 7.46
C TYR A 93 -5.39 -0.28 6.27
N LEU A 94 -6.65 0.12 6.41
CA LEU A 94 -7.63 0.09 5.30
C LEU A 94 -7.68 1.44 4.57
N ASP A 95 -8.63 1.59 3.65
CA ASP A 95 -8.81 2.75 2.77
C ASP A 95 -9.01 4.07 3.51
N ASP A 96 -9.57 4.03 4.71
CA ASP A 96 -9.67 5.16 5.64
C ASP A 96 -8.36 5.49 6.39
N GLY A 97 -7.27 4.76 6.13
CA GLY A 97 -5.99 4.91 6.80
C GLY A 97 -6.02 4.55 8.29
N ILE A 98 -7.08 3.89 8.77
CA ILE A 98 -7.20 3.39 10.14
C ILE A 98 -6.68 1.96 10.19
N GLN A 99 -6.01 1.63 11.28
CA GLN A 99 -5.54 0.26 11.51
C GLN A 99 -6.74 -0.68 11.65
N ILE A 100 -6.63 -1.89 11.08
CA ILE A 100 -7.71 -2.89 11.13
C ILE A 100 -8.20 -3.16 12.57
N VAL A 101 -9.51 -3.36 12.67
CA VAL A 101 -10.22 -3.81 13.86
C VAL A 101 -11.25 -4.88 13.44
N SER A 102 -11.90 -5.50 14.41
CA SER A 102 -13.03 -6.41 14.15
C SER A 102 -14.12 -5.74 13.30
N PRO A 103 -14.68 -6.45 12.29
CA PRO A 103 -14.52 -7.88 11.98
C PRO A 103 -13.38 -8.22 11.01
N VAL A 104 -12.56 -7.23 10.61
CA VAL A 104 -11.57 -7.38 9.53
C VAL A 104 -10.38 -8.23 9.95
N ASP A 105 -9.88 -8.00 11.15
CA ASP A 105 -8.82 -8.79 11.77
C ASP A 105 -9.18 -10.28 11.81
N ARG A 106 -10.41 -10.63 12.21
CA ARG A 106 -10.92 -12.00 12.25
C ARG A 106 -11.01 -12.62 10.87
N ALA A 107 -11.47 -11.87 9.87
CA ALA A 107 -11.48 -12.36 8.48
C ALA A 107 -10.06 -12.69 8.00
N ILE A 108 -9.07 -11.86 8.35
CA ILE A 108 -7.65 -12.10 8.02
C ILE A 108 -7.14 -13.33 8.78
N GLU A 109 -7.42 -13.46 10.07
CA GLU A 109 -7.04 -14.64 10.86
C GLU A 109 -7.62 -15.93 10.29
N THR A 110 -8.90 -15.93 9.91
CA THR A 110 -9.56 -17.07 9.26
C THR A 110 -8.91 -17.41 7.94
N ALA A 111 -8.63 -16.41 7.08
CA ALA A 111 -7.92 -16.63 5.82
C ALA A 111 -6.48 -17.13 6.06
N MET A 112 -5.79 -16.68 7.11
CA MET A 112 -4.45 -17.17 7.45
C MET A 112 -4.42 -18.65 7.85
N ALA A 113 -5.51 -19.16 8.44
CA ALA A 113 -5.63 -20.57 8.81
C ALA A 113 -5.66 -21.49 7.58
N THR A 114 -6.19 -21.00 6.45
CA THR A 114 -6.26 -21.75 5.18
C THR A 114 -5.13 -21.38 4.21
N ALA A 115 -4.26 -20.44 4.56
CA ALA A 115 -3.15 -20.01 3.73
C ALA A 115 -2.18 -21.17 3.42
N PRO A 116 -1.66 -21.27 2.18
CA PRO A 116 -0.62 -22.22 1.81
C PRO A 116 0.64 -22.11 2.69
N PHE A 117 1.53 -23.10 2.57
CA PHE A 117 2.84 -22.96 3.17
C PHE A 117 3.62 -21.81 2.53
N ALA A 118 4.56 -21.22 3.28
CA ALA A 118 5.22 -19.98 2.86
C ALA A 118 6.03 -20.14 1.56
N ASP A 119 6.57 -21.32 1.33
CA ASP A 119 7.29 -21.75 0.11
C ASP A 119 6.36 -22.00 -1.08
N GLN A 120 5.05 -22.11 -0.86
CA GLN A 120 4.03 -22.32 -1.89
C GLN A 120 3.31 -21.02 -2.29
N ILE A 121 3.58 -19.90 -1.60
CA ILE A 121 2.96 -18.61 -1.91
C ILE A 121 3.72 -17.96 -3.07
N ALA A 122 2.98 -17.68 -4.14
CA ALA A 122 3.52 -17.03 -5.33
C ALA A 122 4.06 -15.63 -5.02
N ARG A 123 5.15 -15.27 -5.68
CA ARG A 123 5.79 -13.96 -5.62
C ARG A 123 6.09 -13.51 -7.03
N ALA A 124 5.76 -12.27 -7.34
CA ALA A 124 6.07 -11.65 -8.62
C ALA A 124 6.82 -10.34 -8.37
N PRO A 125 7.75 -9.93 -9.24
CA PRO A 125 8.39 -8.63 -9.12
C PRO A 125 7.32 -7.54 -9.04
N SER A 126 7.32 -6.73 -7.98
CA SER A 126 6.51 -5.51 -7.96
C SER A 126 7.19 -4.51 -8.88
N ASN A 127 6.50 -4.01 -9.91
CA ASN A 127 7.03 -2.96 -10.79
C ASN A 127 7.54 -1.78 -9.93
N PRO A 128 8.66 -1.11 -10.28
CA PRO A 128 9.16 -0.01 -9.47
C PRO A 128 8.05 1.04 -9.32
N PRO A 129 7.81 1.52 -8.09
CA PRO A 129 6.68 2.39 -7.82
C PRO A 129 6.83 3.67 -8.62
N THR A 130 5.83 4.00 -9.43
CA THR A 130 5.58 5.38 -9.81
C THR A 130 5.47 6.17 -8.51
N PRO A 131 6.19 7.29 -8.34
CA PRO A 131 6.17 8.02 -7.08
C PRO A 131 4.73 8.38 -6.70
N VAL A 132 4.33 8.19 -5.44
CA VAL A 132 2.99 8.54 -4.93
C VAL A 132 2.60 10.00 -5.23
N TRP A 133 3.59 10.88 -5.49
CA TRP A 133 3.38 12.28 -5.85
C TRP A 133 3.24 12.55 -7.36
N SER A 134 3.48 11.56 -8.24
CA SER A 134 3.46 11.77 -9.70
C SER A 134 2.05 11.75 -10.32
N THR A 135 0.99 11.48 -9.55
CA THR A 135 -0.42 11.57 -10.01
C THR A 135 -1.03 12.95 -9.84
N ALA A 136 -0.22 14.01 -9.71
CA ALA A 136 -0.66 15.35 -10.03
C ALA A 136 -0.81 15.47 -11.56
N THR A 137 -1.90 14.93 -12.11
CA THR A 137 -2.30 15.21 -13.49
C THR A 137 -2.46 16.72 -13.59
N SER A 138 -1.56 17.33 -14.35
CA SER A 138 -1.75 18.64 -14.94
C SER A 138 -3.08 18.64 -15.69
N SER A 139 -4.16 19.07 -15.04
CA SER A 139 -5.23 19.74 -15.75
C SER A 139 -4.70 21.14 -16.04
N ALA A 140 -3.93 21.27 -17.12
CA ALA A 140 -3.76 22.58 -17.73
C ALA A 140 -5.17 23.10 -18.02
N PRO A 141 -5.57 24.30 -17.54
CA PRO A 141 -6.81 24.89 -17.99
C PRO A 141 -6.73 25.03 -19.52
N PRO A 142 -7.86 24.88 -20.25
CA PRO A 142 -7.84 25.02 -21.70
C PRO A 142 -7.22 26.37 -22.04
N ALA A 143 -6.21 26.36 -22.90
CA ALA A 143 -5.52 27.55 -23.35
C ALA A 143 -6.56 28.59 -23.76
N CYS A 144 -6.54 29.75 -23.09
CA CYS A 144 -7.38 30.88 -23.45
C CYS A 144 -7.07 31.22 -24.91
N GLY A 145 -7.99 30.89 -25.81
CA GLY A 145 -7.83 31.13 -27.23
C GLY A 145 -7.52 32.60 -27.46
N ALA A 146 -6.39 32.87 -28.10
CA ALA A 146 -5.96 34.20 -28.48
C ALA A 146 -7.01 34.87 -29.38
N ARG A 147 -7.94 35.61 -28.78
CA ARG A 147 -8.68 36.64 -29.49
C ARG A 147 -7.86 37.92 -29.42
N ARG A 148 -7.19 38.21 -30.53
CA ARG A 148 -6.69 39.55 -30.84
C ARG A 148 -7.88 40.51 -30.76
N GLY A 149 -7.87 41.39 -29.76
CA GLY A 149 -8.90 42.40 -29.56
C GLY A 149 -8.32 43.60 -28.81
N ARG A 150 -8.12 44.69 -29.54
CA ARG A 150 -7.61 45.99 -29.09
C ARG A 150 -8.41 46.60 -27.92
N CYS A 151 -7.71 47.48 -27.19
CA CYS A 151 -8.14 48.80 -26.66
C CYS A 151 -8.15 48.98 -25.13
N GLY A 152 -7.28 49.90 -24.67
CA GLY A 152 -7.68 51.02 -23.81
C GLY A 152 -7.50 50.85 -22.30
N TRP A 153 -6.36 51.28 -21.77
CA TRP A 153 -6.24 51.65 -20.36
C TRP A 153 -6.90 53.03 -20.16
N ARG A 154 -7.83 53.11 -19.21
CA ARG A 154 -8.22 54.33 -18.47
C ARG A 154 -8.26 53.98 -17.00
#